data_AF-A0A7V9RTI8-F1
#
_entry.id   AF-A0A7V9RTI8-F1
#
_cell.length_a   1.000
_cell.length_b   1.000
_cell.length_c   1.000
_cell.angle_alpha   90.00
_cell.angle_beta   90.00
_cell.angle_gamma   90.00
#
_symmetry.space_group_name_H-M   'P 1'
#
loop_
_entity.id
_entity.type
_entity.pdbx_description
1 polymer ?
#
loop_
_entity_poly.entity_id
_entity_poly.type
_entity_poly.pdbx_seq_one_letter_code
_entity_poly.pdbx_strand_id
1 'polypeptide(L)'
;MDNNKIYKEPIKFTRTLQILFIIAIGLIVIFWLGDLLGGLPAKVSDRAITEGWAEDANLYKSELIKARFYTLYYAIPAIILLTLTIKSVIQKNYNLFYWTFLIGLTLFQIIPTLGLFNVTNSAPSFFKPVLAVIFFLFLMGQLFSIFRLYNWRKLKQ
;
A
#
# COMPACT_ATOMS: atom_id res chain seq x y z
N MET A 1 16.44 0.82 40.96
CA MET A 1 16.61 0.03 39.72
C MET A 1 16.55 0.99 38.55
N ASP A 2 17.57 0.96 37.72
CA ASP A 2 17.87 1.97 36.70
C ASP A 2 16.98 1.77 35.47
N ASN A 3 15.87 2.52 35.39
CA ASN A 3 14.88 2.44 34.32
C ASN A 3 15.45 2.83 32.93
N ASN A 4 16.70 3.26 32.82
CA ASN A 4 17.27 3.80 31.59
C ASN A 4 17.75 2.77 30.56
N LYS A 5 17.79 1.47 30.87
CA LYS A 5 18.30 0.45 29.92
C LYS A 5 17.25 -0.13 28.96
N ILE A 6 15.95 0.04 29.22
CA ILE A 6 14.87 -0.53 28.38
C ILE A 6 14.58 0.34 27.13
N TYR A 7 15.09 1.58 27.08
CA TYR A 7 14.64 2.58 26.11
C TYR A 7 15.59 2.85 24.92
N LYS A 8 16.75 2.18 24.81
CA LYS A 8 17.70 2.46 23.71
C LYS A 8 17.49 1.60 22.46
N GLU A 9 16.89 0.42 22.57
CA GLU A 9 16.60 -0.45 21.42
C GLU A 9 15.36 -0.11 20.55
N PRO A 10 14.29 0.57 21.03
CA PRO A 10 13.08 0.76 20.20
C PRO A 10 13.23 1.80 19.08
N ILE A 11 14.26 2.67 19.13
CA ILE A 11 14.44 3.75 18.14
C ILE A 11 15.03 3.21 16.83
N LYS A 12 16.04 2.34 16.90
CA LYS A 12 16.69 1.78 15.71
C LYS A 12 15.72 0.91 14.89
N PHE A 13 14.93 0.09 15.58
CA PHE A 13 13.93 -0.76 14.94
C PHE A 13 12.82 0.05 14.27
N THR A 14 12.24 1.04 14.97
CA THR A 14 11.18 1.90 14.41
C THR A 14 11.67 2.66 13.18
N ARG A 15 12.92 3.15 13.21
CA ARG A 15 13.52 3.86 12.07
C ARG A 15 13.74 2.94 10.87
N THR A 16 14.15 1.70 11.11
CA THR A 16 14.27 0.68 10.04
C THR A 16 12.90 0.40 9.41
N LEU A 17 11.87 0.22 10.24
CA LEU A 17 10.50 -0.01 9.77
C LEU A 17 9.96 1.19 8.97
N GLN A 18 10.24 2.41 9.42
CA GLN A 18 9.89 3.65 8.68
C GLN A 18 10.53 3.69 7.30
N ILE A 19 11.84 3.39 7.21
CA ILE A 19 12.57 3.38 5.93
C ILE A 19 11.99 2.30 5.01
N LEU A 20 11.81 1.08 5.52
CA LEU A 20 11.22 -0.02 4.75
C LEU A 20 9.82 0.33 4.24
N PHE A 21 9.00 0.96 5.06
CA PHE A 21 7.65 1.37 4.69
C PHE A 21 7.63 2.51 3.66
N ILE A 22 8.54 3.49 3.78
CA ILE A 22 8.73 4.54 2.77
C ILE A 22 9.16 3.92 1.44
N ILE A 23 10.14 3.01 1.45
CA ILE A 23 10.61 2.33 0.24
C ILE A 23 9.46 1.54 -0.38
N ALA A 24 8.70 0.78 0.41
CA ALA A 24 7.57 0.00 -0.08
C ALA A 24 6.51 0.88 -0.74
N ILE A 25 6.05 1.95 -0.08
CA ILE A 25 5.06 2.87 -0.67
C ILE A 25 5.66 3.61 -1.87
N GLY A 26 6.93 4.01 -1.81
CA GLY A 26 7.62 4.68 -2.92
C GLY A 26 7.69 3.81 -4.17
N LEU A 27 8.04 2.53 -4.02
CA LEU A 27 8.02 1.55 -5.11
C LEU A 27 6.61 1.39 -5.68
N ILE A 28 5.59 1.29 -4.82
CA ILE A 28 4.20 1.24 -5.26
C ILE A 28 3.89 2.46 -6.12
N VAL A 29 4.18 3.68 -5.65
CA VAL A 29 3.93 4.91 -6.42
C VAL A 29 4.68 4.93 -7.76
N ILE A 30 5.93 4.44 -7.81
CA ILE A 30 6.71 4.36 -9.06
C ILE A 30 6.07 3.39 -10.06
N PHE A 31 5.74 2.17 -9.66
CA PHE A 31 5.07 1.20 -10.53
C PHE A 31 3.76 1.76 -11.08
N TRP A 32 3.09 2.49 -10.22
CA TRP A 32 1.77 3.04 -10.47
C TRP A 32 1.82 4.23 -11.44
N LEU A 33 2.85 5.08 -11.35
CA LEU A 33 3.17 6.07 -12.39
C LEU A 33 3.53 5.40 -13.73
N GLY A 34 4.27 4.29 -13.70
CA GLY A 34 4.58 3.49 -14.89
C GLY A 34 3.32 2.97 -15.58
N ASP A 35 2.37 2.43 -14.81
CA ASP A 35 1.07 1.99 -15.34
C ASP A 35 0.28 3.18 -15.90
N LEU A 36 0.25 4.32 -15.22
CA LEU A 36 -0.48 5.50 -15.69
C LEU A 36 0.04 6.06 -17.02
N LEU A 37 1.36 6.06 -17.21
CA LEU A 37 2.01 6.62 -18.40
C LEU A 37 2.04 5.64 -19.59
N GLY A 38 2.33 4.37 -19.35
CA GLY A 38 2.53 3.38 -20.41
C GLY A 38 1.57 2.19 -20.36
N GLY A 39 1.27 1.67 -19.16
CA GLY A 39 0.46 0.46 -19.00
C GLY A 39 -1.03 0.65 -19.32
N LEU A 40 -1.64 1.75 -18.91
CA LEU A 40 -3.04 2.09 -19.18
C LEU A 40 -3.30 2.32 -20.68
N PRO A 41 -2.50 3.12 -21.42
CA PRO A 41 -2.64 3.20 -22.87
C PRO A 41 -2.59 1.83 -23.55
N ALA A 42 -1.66 0.96 -23.14
CA ALA A 42 -1.57 -0.40 -23.69
C ALA A 42 -2.83 -1.23 -23.41
N LYS A 43 -3.29 -1.29 -22.15
CA LYS A 43 -4.51 -2.02 -21.75
C LYS A 43 -5.76 -1.50 -22.48
N VAL A 44 -5.88 -0.18 -22.63
CA VAL A 44 -7.02 0.44 -23.33
C VAL A 44 -6.94 0.17 -24.83
N SER A 45 -5.74 0.17 -25.42
CA SER A 45 -5.50 -0.22 -26.82
C SER A 45 -5.87 -1.67 -27.08
N ASP A 46 -5.44 -2.60 -26.23
CA ASP A 46 -5.79 -4.02 -26.36
C ASP A 46 -7.30 -4.24 -26.24
N ARG A 47 -7.94 -3.52 -25.31
CA ARG A 47 -9.39 -3.53 -25.13
C ARG A 47 -10.12 -2.95 -26.35
N ALA A 48 -9.58 -1.89 -26.96
CA ALA A 48 -10.13 -1.28 -28.16
C ALA A 48 -10.21 -2.27 -29.33
N ILE A 49 -9.15 -3.07 -29.50
CA ILE A 49 -9.07 -4.09 -30.54
C ILE A 49 -10.04 -5.23 -30.23
N THR A 50 -10.06 -5.73 -28.99
CA THR A 50 -10.87 -6.88 -28.60
C THR A 50 -12.37 -6.58 -28.54
N GLU A 51 -12.76 -5.36 -28.18
CA GLU A 51 -14.15 -4.93 -28.11
C GLU A 51 -14.63 -4.20 -29.39
N GLY A 52 -13.78 -4.11 -30.42
CA GLY A 52 -14.18 -3.67 -31.76
C GLY A 52 -14.39 -2.16 -31.93
N TRP A 53 -13.75 -1.33 -31.10
CA TRP A 53 -13.83 0.13 -31.19
C TRP A 53 -12.48 0.83 -31.42
N ALA A 54 -11.48 0.08 -31.92
CA ALA A 54 -10.14 0.60 -32.22
C ALA A 54 -10.13 1.82 -33.15
N GLU A 55 -11.11 1.93 -34.05
CA GLU A 55 -11.23 3.05 -35.00
C GLU A 55 -12.00 4.26 -34.43
N ASP A 56 -12.72 4.11 -33.31
CA ASP A 56 -13.43 5.20 -32.66
C ASP A 56 -12.49 5.98 -31.73
N ALA A 57 -11.89 7.03 -32.28
CA ALA A 57 -10.98 7.91 -31.57
C ALA A 57 -11.62 8.61 -30.36
N ASN A 58 -12.94 8.87 -30.39
CA ASN A 58 -13.63 9.53 -29.28
C ASN A 58 -13.86 8.55 -28.13
N LEU A 59 -14.32 7.34 -28.45
CA LEU A 59 -14.50 6.30 -27.45
C LEU A 59 -13.17 5.90 -26.80
N TYR A 60 -12.11 5.73 -27.61
CA TYR A 60 -10.76 5.46 -27.09
C TYR A 60 -10.27 6.51 -26.11
N LYS A 61 -10.38 7.80 -26.46
CA LYS A 61 -9.99 8.89 -25.56
C LYS A 61 -10.81 8.87 -24.26
N SER A 62 -12.11 8.62 -24.35
CA SER A 62 -13.00 8.61 -23.18
C SER A 62 -12.64 7.48 -22.20
N GLU A 63 -12.39 6.27 -22.70
CA GLU A 63 -12.02 5.12 -21.88
C GLU A 63 -10.61 5.27 -21.31
N LEU A 64 -9.68 5.89 -22.06
CA LEU A 64 -8.34 6.22 -21.55
C LEU A 64 -8.40 7.23 -20.40
N ILE A 65 -9.20 8.30 -20.54
CA ILE A 65 -9.39 9.30 -19.49
C ILE A 65 -10.02 8.64 -18.26
N LYS A 66 -11.07 7.85 -18.45
CA LYS A 66 -11.75 7.10 -17.38
C LYS A 66 -10.78 6.18 -16.65
N ALA A 67 -9.99 5.39 -17.37
CA ALA A 67 -8.98 4.51 -16.80
C ALA A 67 -7.94 5.31 -15.99
N ARG A 68 -7.44 6.44 -16.52
CA ARG A 68 -6.51 7.32 -15.80
C ARG A 68 -7.12 7.91 -14.53
N PHE A 69 -8.39 8.33 -14.56
CA PHE A 69 -9.10 8.85 -13.38
C PHE A 69 -9.28 7.78 -12.31
N TYR A 70 -9.76 6.58 -12.66
CA TYR A 70 -9.92 5.49 -11.70
C TYR A 70 -8.60 5.10 -11.09
N THR A 71 -7.56 5.04 -11.91
CA THR A 71 -6.20 4.87 -11.43
C THR A 71 -5.97 6.02 -10.44
N LEU A 72 -5.98 7.30 -10.82
CA LEU A 72 -5.54 8.40 -9.92
C LEU A 72 -6.23 8.40 -8.55
N TYR A 73 -7.51 8.02 -8.54
CA TYR A 73 -8.28 7.81 -7.32
C TYR A 73 -7.63 6.78 -6.36
N TYR A 74 -7.16 5.64 -6.84
CA TYR A 74 -6.46 4.62 -6.05
C TYR A 74 -5.06 5.03 -5.59
N ALA A 75 -4.39 5.99 -6.26
CA ALA A 75 -3.10 6.50 -5.81
C ALA A 75 -3.19 7.45 -4.63
N ILE A 76 -4.31 8.16 -4.46
CA ILE A 76 -4.48 9.15 -3.39
C ILE A 76 -4.17 8.57 -2.00
N PRO A 77 -4.74 7.41 -1.58
CA PRO A 77 -4.40 6.81 -0.30
C PRO A 77 -2.89 6.51 -0.14
N ALA A 78 -2.22 6.02 -1.17
CA ALA A 78 -0.79 5.73 -1.13
C ALA A 78 0.05 7.00 -0.96
N ILE A 79 -0.29 8.08 -1.67
CA ILE A 79 0.39 9.40 -1.55
C ILE A 79 0.18 9.98 -0.15
N ILE A 80 -1.04 9.89 0.41
CA ILE A 80 -1.34 10.33 1.78
C ILE A 80 -0.50 9.55 2.79
N LEU A 81 -0.46 8.21 2.67
CA LEU A 81 0.35 7.35 3.55
C LEU A 81 1.83 7.68 3.46
N LEU A 82 2.37 7.90 2.26
CA LEU A 82 3.76 8.28 2.06
C LEU A 82 4.07 9.61 2.76
N THR A 83 3.23 10.61 2.55
CA THR A 83 3.38 11.95 3.13
C THR A 83 3.33 11.90 4.66
N LEU A 84 2.36 11.17 5.23
CA LEU A 84 2.25 10.99 6.67
C LEU A 84 3.44 10.22 7.26
N THR A 85 3.95 9.22 6.54
CA THR A 85 5.13 8.45 6.96
C THR A 85 6.37 9.33 6.96
N ILE A 86 6.62 10.10 5.90
CA ILE A 86 7.74 11.06 5.84
C ILE A 86 7.61 12.10 6.95
N LYS A 87 6.41 12.67 7.15
CA LYS A 87 6.15 13.63 8.23
C LYS A 87 6.44 13.02 9.60
N SER A 88 6.09 11.75 9.83
CA SER A 88 6.37 11.04 11.08
C SER A 88 7.87 10.90 11.35
N VAL A 89 8.68 10.72 10.30
CA VAL A 89 10.15 10.64 10.40
C VAL A 89 10.73 12.01 10.74
N ILE A 90 10.34 13.06 10.01
CA ILE A 90 10.85 14.43 10.20
C ILE A 90 10.54 14.92 11.62
N GLN A 91 9.30 14.70 12.08
CA GLN A 91 8.84 15.15 13.40
C GLN A 91 9.23 14.20 14.53
N LYS A 92 9.90 13.07 14.23
CA LYS A 92 10.21 11.99 15.18
C LYS A 92 8.97 11.51 15.96
N ASN A 93 7.80 11.55 15.33
CA ASN A 93 6.52 11.20 15.93
C ASN A 93 6.20 9.73 15.65
N TYR A 94 6.65 8.84 16.53
CA TYR A 94 6.45 7.40 16.39
C TYR A 94 4.98 6.99 16.45
N ASN A 95 4.14 7.71 17.19
CA ASN A 95 2.71 7.41 17.26
C ASN A 95 2.04 7.64 15.90
N LEU A 96 2.34 8.76 15.25
CA LEU A 96 1.86 9.04 13.89
C LEU A 96 2.32 7.95 12.92
N PHE A 97 3.57 7.49 13.04
CA PHE A 97 4.07 6.38 12.23
C PHE A 97 3.28 5.10 12.44
N TYR A 98 3.11 4.62 13.68
CA TYR A 98 2.41 3.36 13.93
C TYR A 98 0.95 3.39 13.52
N TRP A 99 0.27 4.54 13.64
CA TRP A 99 -1.07 4.71 13.06
C TRP A 99 -1.06 4.65 11.54
N THR A 100 -0.14 5.36 10.89
CA THR A 100 -0.01 5.37 9.42
C THR A 100 0.33 3.98 8.89
N PHE A 101 1.24 3.29 9.56
CA PHE A 101 1.65 1.93 9.24
C PHE A 101 0.50 0.94 9.41
N LEU A 102 -0.29 1.03 10.50
CA LEU A 102 -1.50 0.22 10.70
C LEU A 102 -2.52 0.42 9.57
N ILE A 103 -2.83 1.68 9.22
CA ILE A 103 -3.77 2.01 8.14
C ILE A 103 -3.25 1.48 6.81
N GLY A 104 -1.97 1.70 6.50
CA GLY A 104 -1.39 1.24 5.24
C GLY A 104 -1.36 -0.28 5.12
N LEU A 105 -0.98 -1.02 6.17
CA LEU A 105 -1.07 -2.48 6.16
C LEU A 105 -2.50 -2.97 5.94
N THR A 106 -3.49 -2.29 6.54
CA THR A 106 -4.91 -2.63 6.34
C THR A 106 -5.34 -2.43 4.88
N LEU A 107 -4.98 -1.29 4.28
CA LEU A 107 -5.29 -1.01 2.87
C LEU A 107 -4.60 -2.02 1.93
N PHE A 108 -3.32 -2.32 2.18
CA PHE A 108 -2.56 -3.29 1.40
C PHE A 108 -3.03 -4.73 1.61
N GLN A 109 -3.76 -5.03 2.68
CA GLN A 109 -4.37 -6.33 2.90
C GLN A 109 -5.71 -6.45 2.16
N ILE A 110 -6.54 -5.40 2.18
CA ILE A 110 -7.86 -5.39 1.54
C ILE A 110 -7.74 -5.51 0.02
N ILE A 111 -6.86 -4.75 -0.62
CA ILE A 111 -6.75 -4.69 -2.09
C ILE A 111 -6.47 -6.09 -2.71
N PRO A 112 -5.44 -6.84 -2.27
CA PRO A 112 -5.18 -8.19 -2.78
C PRO A 112 -6.28 -9.19 -2.45
N THR A 113 -6.93 -9.08 -1.27
CA THR A 113 -8.05 -9.96 -0.93
C THR A 113 -9.28 -9.71 -1.80
N LEU A 114 -9.60 -8.47 -2.14
CA LEU A 114 -10.67 -8.17 -3.09
C LEU A 114 -10.33 -8.69 -4.49
N GLY A 115 -9.06 -8.58 -4.90
CA GLY A 115 -8.56 -9.19 -6.13
C GLY A 115 -8.76 -10.72 -6.15
N LEU A 116 -8.51 -11.40 -5.03
CA LEU A 116 -8.71 -12.85 -4.90
C LEU A 116 -10.16 -13.30 -5.07
N PHE A 117 -11.15 -12.52 -4.60
CA PHE A 117 -12.56 -12.85 -4.79
C PHE A 117 -13.01 -12.66 -6.24
N ASN A 118 -12.37 -11.76 -6.98
CA ASN A 118 -12.68 -11.49 -8.39
C ASN A 118 -11.90 -12.35 -9.39
N VAL A 119 -10.76 -12.93 -8.99
CA VAL A 119 -10.00 -13.84 -9.84
C VAL A 119 -10.56 -15.26 -9.67
N THR A 120 -11.43 -15.63 -10.61
CA THR A 120 -11.94 -16.99 -10.83
C THR A 120 -10.80 -17.96 -11.18
N ASN A 121 -11.13 -19.25 -11.27
CA ASN A 121 -10.29 -20.47 -11.36
C ASN A 121 -9.07 -20.51 -12.34
N SER A 122 -8.72 -19.40 -12.99
CA SER A 122 -7.60 -19.24 -13.93
C SER A 122 -6.27 -18.82 -13.29
N ALA A 123 -6.25 -18.43 -12.00
CA ALA A 123 -4.99 -18.14 -11.31
C ALA A 123 -4.17 -19.42 -11.04
N PRO A 124 -2.84 -19.38 -11.17
CA PRO A 124 -1.98 -20.52 -10.85
C PRO A 124 -2.21 -21.04 -9.43
N SER A 125 -2.16 -22.36 -9.23
CA SER A 125 -2.46 -23.01 -7.94
C SER A 125 -1.56 -22.53 -6.79
N PHE A 126 -0.33 -22.11 -7.09
CA PHE A 126 0.62 -21.56 -6.12
C PHE A 126 0.31 -20.13 -5.67
N PHE A 127 -0.60 -19.41 -6.33
CA PHE A 127 -0.90 -18.01 -6.02
C PHE A 127 -1.66 -17.84 -4.70
N LYS A 128 -2.58 -18.78 -4.40
CA LYS A 128 -3.37 -18.80 -3.16
C LYS A 128 -2.50 -18.90 -1.88
N PRO A 129 -1.55 -19.86 -1.75
CA PRO A 129 -0.73 -19.94 -0.55
C PRO A 129 0.21 -18.73 -0.39
N VAL A 130 0.74 -18.16 -1.48
CA VAL A 130 1.57 -16.94 -1.41
C VAL A 130 0.78 -15.77 -0.84
N LEU A 131 -0.45 -15.56 -1.31
CA LEU A 131 -1.32 -14.51 -0.79
C LEU A 131 -1.71 -14.74 0.67
N ALA A 132 -1.96 -15.98 1.08
CA ALA A 132 -2.22 -16.31 2.47
C ALA A 132 -1.01 -15.93 3.35
N VAL A 133 0.22 -16.24 2.93
CA VAL A 133 1.44 -15.85 3.65
C VAL A 133 1.56 -14.33 3.77
N ILE A 134 1.35 -13.59 2.67
CA ILE A 134 1.38 -12.12 2.68
C ILE A 134 0.31 -11.56 3.64
N PHE A 135 -0.90 -12.13 3.61
CA PHE A 135 -1.99 -11.73 4.51
C PHE A 135 -1.61 -11.91 5.98
N PHE A 136 -1.08 -13.07 6.36
CA PHE A 136 -0.63 -13.32 7.74
C PHE A 136 0.53 -12.40 8.14
N LEU A 137 1.45 -12.10 7.21
CA LEU A 137 2.56 -11.18 7.46
C LEU A 137 2.05 -9.76 7.75
N PHE A 138 1.05 -9.28 7.02
CA PHE A 138 0.40 -7.99 7.29
C PHE A 138 -0.36 -8.00 8.62
N LEU A 139 -1.08 -9.08 8.94
CA LEU A 139 -1.76 -9.23 10.23
C LEU A 139 -0.77 -9.13 11.40
N MET A 140 0.38 -9.79 11.30
CA MET A 140 1.44 -9.70 12.32
C MET A 140 1.98 -8.28 12.46
N GLY A 141 2.16 -7.57 11.35
CA GLY A 141 2.55 -6.15 11.38
C GLY A 141 1.51 -5.26 12.05
N GLN A 142 0.21 -5.52 11.84
CA GLN A 142 -0.88 -4.78 12.49
C GLN A 142 -0.92 -5.04 14.00
N LEU A 143 -0.83 -6.30 14.42
CA LEU A 143 -0.80 -6.68 15.84
C LEU A 143 0.40 -6.04 16.55
N PHE A 144 1.57 -6.06 15.91
CA PHE A 144 2.76 -5.38 16.43
C PHE A 144 2.53 -3.87 16.62
N SER A 145 1.88 -3.22 15.66
CA SER A 145 1.58 -1.78 15.70
C SER A 145 0.60 -1.44 16.82
N ILE A 146 -0.44 -2.24 16.99
CA ILE A 146 -1.43 -2.09 18.08
C ILE A 146 -0.74 -2.26 19.44
N PHE A 147 0.09 -3.29 19.59
CA PHE A 147 0.85 -3.51 20.82
C PHE A 147 1.75 -2.32 21.18
N ARG A 148 2.45 -1.75 20.19
CA ARG A 148 3.27 -0.55 20.38
C ARG A 148 2.45 0.67 20.79
N LEU A 149 1.32 0.91 20.12
CA LEU A 149 0.42 2.02 20.43
C LEU A 149 -0.21 1.88 21.83
N TYR A 150 -0.62 0.66 22.21
CA TYR A 150 -1.21 0.37 23.52
C TYR A 150 -0.21 0.59 24.65
N ASN A 151 0.99 0.03 24.53
CA ASN A 151 2.04 0.20 25.54
C ASN A 151 2.45 1.68 25.69
N TRP A 152 2.47 2.44 24.59
CA TRP A 152 2.72 3.88 24.66
C TRP A 152 1.64 4.63 25.44
N ARG A 153 0.35 4.28 25.26
CA ARG A 153 -0.76 4.90 26.00
C ARG A 153 -0.69 4.58 27.49
N LYS A 154 -0.39 3.32 27.85
CA LYS A 154 -0.28 2.88 29.25
C LYS A 154 0.86 3.58 30.01
N LEU A 155 1.93 3.97 29.33
CA LEU A 155 3.08 4.68 29.93
C LEU A 155 2.86 6.20 30.10
N LYS A 156 1.78 6.75 29.51
CA LYS A 156 1.41 8.17 29.66
C LYS A 156 0.35 8.40 30.75
N GLN A 157 -0.27 7.34 31.26
CA GLN A 157 -1.18 7.34 32.41
C GLN A 157 -0.39 7.07 33.69
#